data_AF-A0A093CMK1-F1
#
_entry.id   AF-A0A093CMK1-F1
#
_cell.length_a   1.000
_cell.length_b   1.000
_cell.length_c   1.000
_cell.angle_alpha   90.00
_cell.angle_beta   90.00
_cell.angle_gamma   90.00
#
_symmetry.space_group_name_H-M   'P 1'
#
loop_
_entity.id
_entity.type
_entity.pdbx_description
1 polymer ?
#
loop_
_entity_poly.entity_id
_entity_poly.type
_entity_poly.pdbx_seq_one_letter_code
_entity_poly.pdbx_strand_id
1 'polypeptide(L)'
;EHLKAFDREVNEFVDYMFGPRDARVRGWFLLDSYLPTFFLTGAYLLCIWLGNKLMKDRPPFSLRALLIVYNLGITLLSLYMLIELILATWEGGYNLQCQNLHSAGEADIRVAKVLWWYYFSKVIEFMDTIFFVLRKKSSQITFLHVYHHATMFNIWWCVLNWIPCGQS
;
A
#
# COMPACT_ATOMS: atom_id res chain seq x y z
N GLU A 1 -19.50 16.75 10.67
CA GLU A 1 -20.23 15.63 11.32
C GLU A 1 -20.56 14.52 10.33
N HIS A 2 -21.14 14.82 9.16
CA HIS A 2 -21.46 13.83 8.13
C HIS A 2 -20.28 12.92 7.71
N LEU A 3 -19.09 13.46 7.52
CA LEU A 3 -17.93 12.65 7.12
C LEU A 3 -17.52 11.63 8.18
N LYS A 4 -17.66 11.97 9.47
CA LYS A 4 -17.36 11.06 10.59
C LYS A 4 -18.45 9.99 10.75
N ALA A 5 -19.71 10.35 10.49
CA ALA A 5 -20.81 9.40 10.50
C ALA A 5 -20.65 8.36 9.37
N PHE A 6 -20.30 8.81 8.17
CA PHE A 6 -20.01 7.95 7.02
C PHE A 6 -18.77 7.08 7.26
N ASP A 7 -17.70 7.65 7.83
CA ASP A 7 -16.50 6.91 8.23
C ASP A 7 -16.84 5.76 9.18
N ARG A 8 -17.67 6.03 10.19
CA ARG A 8 -18.11 5.00 11.13
C ARG A 8 -18.93 3.91 10.44
N GLU A 9 -19.88 4.28 9.58
CA GLU A 9 -20.73 3.32 8.86
C GLU A 9 -19.92 2.40 7.94
N VAL A 10 -18.93 2.95 7.22
CA VAL A 10 -18.02 2.17 6.37
C VAL A 10 -17.16 1.22 7.21
N ASN A 11 -16.59 1.69 8.32
CA ASN A 11 -15.79 0.83 9.19
C ASN A 11 -16.63 -0.25 9.88
N GLU A 12 -17.86 0.06 10.30
CA GLU A 12 -18.80 -0.92 10.86
C GLU A 12 -19.19 -1.99 9.83
N PHE A 13 -19.44 -1.59 8.57
CA PHE A 13 -19.71 -2.52 7.48
C PHE A 13 -18.51 -3.44 7.20
N VAL A 14 -17.31 -2.88 7.20
CA VAL A 14 -16.07 -3.63 6.98
C VAL A 14 -15.81 -4.60 8.15
N ASP A 15 -15.97 -4.15 9.39
CA ASP A 15 -15.85 -5.00 10.60
C ASP A 15 -16.93 -6.09 10.62
N TYR A 16 -18.14 -5.82 10.10
CA TYR A 16 -19.20 -6.83 9.93
C TYR A 16 -18.83 -7.91 8.90
N MET A 17 -18.23 -7.52 7.77
CA MET A 17 -17.87 -8.48 6.70
C MET A 17 -16.69 -9.37 7.07
N PHE A 18 -15.65 -8.82 7.70
CA PHE A 18 -14.37 -9.50 7.93
C PHE A 18 -14.11 -9.86 9.39
N GLY A 19 -14.95 -9.41 10.32
CA GLY A 19 -14.79 -9.63 11.75
C GLY A 19 -13.86 -8.60 12.43
N PRO A 20 -13.52 -8.81 13.71
CA PRO A 20 -12.76 -7.83 14.47
C PRO A 20 -11.32 -7.68 13.95
N ARG A 21 -10.90 -6.42 13.77
CA ARG A 21 -9.53 -6.06 13.39
C ARG A 21 -8.52 -6.34 14.49
N ASP A 22 -7.32 -6.71 14.07
CA ASP A 22 -6.19 -7.02 14.94
C ASP A 22 -5.77 -5.81 15.78
N ALA A 23 -5.66 -5.99 17.09
CA ALA A 23 -5.33 -4.93 18.02
C ALA A 23 -3.89 -4.39 17.84
N ARG A 24 -2.97 -5.19 17.28
CA ARG A 24 -1.54 -4.85 17.15
C ARG A 24 -1.27 -3.69 16.19
N VAL A 25 -2.15 -3.50 15.20
CA VAL A 25 -2.00 -2.47 14.17
C VAL A 25 -2.91 -1.26 14.38
N ARG A 26 -3.71 -1.24 15.46
CA ARG A 26 -4.57 -0.10 15.78
C ARG A 26 -3.74 1.14 16.12
N GLY A 27 -4.17 2.30 15.65
CA GLY A 27 -3.47 3.58 15.78
C GLY A 27 -2.36 3.78 14.76
N TRP A 28 -2.10 2.82 13.87
CA TRP A 28 -1.07 2.96 12.85
C TRP A 28 -1.58 3.83 11.70
N PHE A 29 -0.68 4.62 11.14
CA PHE A 29 -1.01 5.58 10.10
C PHE A 29 -1.69 4.87 8.89
N LEU A 30 -2.84 5.41 8.48
CA LEU A 30 -3.71 4.91 7.39
C LEU A 30 -4.35 3.53 7.61
N LEU A 31 -4.30 2.95 8.81
CA LEU A 31 -4.94 1.65 9.09
C LEU A 31 -6.24 1.76 9.92
N ASP A 32 -6.44 2.83 10.68
CA ASP A 32 -7.62 2.98 11.55
C ASP A 32 -8.94 3.11 10.81
N SER A 33 -8.92 3.64 9.59
CA SER A 33 -10.09 3.75 8.73
C SER A 33 -9.77 3.35 7.30
N TYR A 34 -10.77 2.81 6.61
CA TYR A 34 -10.72 2.51 5.19
C TYR A 34 -10.88 3.76 4.29
N LEU A 35 -11.51 4.83 4.79
CA LEU A 35 -11.77 6.03 3.98
C LEU A 35 -10.52 6.66 3.37
N PRO A 36 -9.40 6.86 4.10
CA PRO A 36 -8.17 7.39 3.52
C PRO A 36 -7.66 6.54 2.35
N THR A 37 -7.69 5.22 2.49
CA THR A 37 -7.28 4.26 1.45
C THR A 37 -8.13 4.43 0.20
N PHE A 38 -9.45 4.44 0.38
CA PHE A 38 -10.42 4.65 -0.70
C PHE A 38 -10.23 6.00 -1.41
N PHE A 39 -10.08 7.10 -0.66
CA PHE A 39 -9.86 8.42 -1.24
C PHE A 39 -8.53 8.52 -1.99
N LEU A 40 -7.45 7.91 -1.49
CA LEU A 40 -6.16 7.88 -2.18
C LEU A 40 -6.24 7.09 -3.50
N THR A 41 -6.93 5.94 -3.53
CA THR A 41 -7.17 5.20 -4.77
C THR A 41 -8.02 6.00 -5.75
N GLY A 42 -9.08 6.66 -5.27
CA GLY A 42 -9.91 7.54 -6.10
C GLY A 42 -9.11 8.72 -6.68
N ALA A 43 -8.28 9.35 -5.86
CA ALA A 43 -7.38 10.43 -6.27
C ALA A 43 -6.35 9.94 -7.30
N TYR A 44 -5.80 8.74 -7.15
CA TYR A 44 -4.90 8.12 -8.13
C TYR A 44 -5.57 7.97 -9.51
N LEU A 45 -6.78 7.41 -9.56
CA LEU A 45 -7.53 7.25 -10.82
C LEU A 45 -7.89 8.61 -11.44
N LEU A 46 -8.30 9.58 -10.61
CA LEU A 46 -8.59 10.94 -11.04
C LEU A 46 -7.33 11.62 -11.61
N CYS A 47 -6.18 11.47 -10.96
CA CYS A 47 -4.90 11.99 -11.42
C CYS A 47 -4.49 11.42 -12.78
N ILE A 48 -4.73 10.13 -13.03
CA ILE A 48 -4.47 9.53 -14.36
C ILE A 48 -5.39 10.15 -15.40
N TRP A 49 -6.69 10.24 -15.12
CA TRP A 49 -7.66 10.81 -16.06
C TRP A 49 -7.36 12.28 -16.37
N LEU A 50 -7.18 13.09 -15.33
CA LEU A 50 -6.88 14.52 -15.44
C LEU A 50 -5.52 14.75 -16.08
N GLY A 51 -4.50 13.99 -15.68
CA GLY A 51 -3.16 14.09 -16.22
C GLY A 51 -3.11 13.78 -17.72
N ASN A 52 -3.81 12.74 -18.20
CA ASN A 52 -3.89 12.46 -19.63
C ASN A 52 -4.61 13.59 -20.39
N LYS A 53 -5.67 14.16 -19.83
CA LYS A 53 -6.40 15.29 -20.42
C LYS A 53 -5.52 16.54 -20.52
N LEU A 54 -4.80 16.88 -19.46
CA LEU A 54 -3.91 18.05 -19.41
C LEU A 54 -2.67 17.89 -20.28
N MET A 55 -2.13 16.66 -20.38
CA MET A 55 -0.95 16.39 -21.17
C MET A 55 -1.24 16.30 -22.67
N LYS A 56 -2.51 16.17 -23.11
CA LYS A 56 -2.87 16.05 -24.53
C LYS A 56 -2.16 17.09 -25.40
N ASP A 57 -2.24 18.36 -25.01
CA ASP A 57 -1.71 19.50 -25.76
C ASP A 57 -0.34 20.00 -25.25
N ARG A 58 0.34 19.25 -24.38
CA ARG A 58 1.65 19.62 -23.82
C ARG A 58 2.78 18.66 -24.24
N PRO A 59 4.03 19.13 -24.38
CA PRO A 59 5.17 18.25 -24.62
C PRO A 59 5.46 17.37 -23.40
N PRO A 60 6.07 16.18 -23.58
CA PRO A 60 6.45 15.31 -22.47
C PRO A 60 7.52 15.94 -21.58
N PHE A 61 7.40 15.78 -20.27
CA PHE A 61 8.39 16.30 -19.32
C PHE A 61 9.65 15.41 -19.27
N SER A 62 10.83 16.03 -19.17
CA SER A 62 12.09 15.32 -18.89
C SER A 62 12.29 15.19 -17.38
N LEU A 63 11.85 14.07 -16.82
CA LEU A 63 11.92 13.79 -15.38
C LEU A 63 13.03 12.78 -15.04
N ARG A 64 14.10 12.70 -15.85
CA ARG A 64 15.10 11.63 -15.75
C ARG A 64 15.80 11.60 -14.37
N ALA A 65 16.28 12.75 -13.89
CA ALA A 65 16.96 12.82 -12.60
C ALA A 65 16.02 12.44 -11.44
N LEU A 66 14.79 12.95 -11.46
CA LEU A 66 13.76 12.62 -10.47
C LEU A 66 13.45 11.12 -10.45
N LEU A 67 13.29 10.50 -11.63
CA LEU A 67 13.04 9.07 -11.76
C LEU A 67 14.21 8.22 -11.26
N ILE A 68 15.45 8.65 -11.46
CA ILE A 68 16.62 7.93 -10.93
C ILE A 68 16.58 7.94 -9.40
N VAL A 69 16.36 9.10 -8.78
CA VAL A 69 16.27 9.23 -7.31
C VAL A 69 15.09 8.44 -6.76
N TYR A 70 13.93 8.53 -7.42
CA TYR A 70 12.73 7.80 -7.05
C TYR A 70 12.94 6.28 -7.10
N ASN A 71 13.43 5.76 -8.24
CA ASN A 71 13.66 4.32 -8.42
C ASN A 71 14.71 3.80 -7.43
N LEU A 72 15.77 4.59 -7.17
CA LEU A 72 16.76 4.26 -6.15
C LEU A 72 16.12 4.20 -4.75
N GLY A 73 15.28 5.18 -4.40
CA GLY A 73 14.57 5.23 -3.13
C GLY A 73 13.67 4.01 -2.91
N ILE A 74 12.84 3.66 -3.90
CA ILE A 74 11.98 2.47 -3.85
C ILE A 74 12.81 1.18 -3.77
N THR A 75 13.93 1.11 -4.49
CA THR A 75 14.84 -0.05 -4.44
C THR A 75 15.46 -0.22 -3.05
N LEU A 76 15.95 0.87 -2.45
CA LEU A 76 16.50 0.84 -1.10
C LEU A 76 15.45 0.49 -0.05
N LEU A 77 14.23 1.02 -0.18
CA LEU A 77 13.10 0.65 0.68
C LEU A 77 12.78 -0.84 0.56
N SER A 78 12.77 -1.37 -0.67
CA SER A 78 12.53 -2.80 -0.92
C SER A 78 13.63 -3.68 -0.32
N LEU A 79 14.89 -3.26 -0.42
CA LEU A 79 16.01 -3.95 0.21
C LEU A 79 15.91 -3.92 1.73
N TYR A 80 15.57 -2.77 2.32
CA TYR A 80 15.35 -2.63 3.76
C TYR A 80 14.25 -3.58 4.24
N MET A 81 13.09 -3.59 3.57
CA MET A 81 11.98 -4.48 3.92
C MET A 81 12.39 -5.96 3.84
N LEU A 82 13.15 -6.33 2.81
CA LEU A 82 13.65 -7.70 2.65
C LEU A 82 14.57 -8.11 3.81
N ILE A 83 15.54 -7.26 4.16
CA ILE A 83 16.48 -7.53 5.26
C ILE A 83 15.73 -7.64 6.58
N GLU A 84 14.86 -6.69 6.89
CA GLU A 84 14.08 -6.69 8.12
C GLU A 84 13.16 -7.90 8.22
N LEU A 85 12.52 -8.32 7.11
CA LEU A 85 11.68 -9.51 7.10
C LEU A 85 12.49 -10.78 7.39
N ILE A 86 13.67 -10.92 6.78
CA ILE A 86 14.56 -12.07 7.01
C ILE A 86 15.03 -12.09 8.47
N LEU A 87 15.47 -10.95 9.01
CA LEU A 87 15.92 -10.87 10.39
C LEU A 87 14.79 -11.17 11.38
N ALA A 88 13.61 -10.57 11.18
CA ALA A 88 12.45 -10.78 12.04
C ALA A 88 11.98 -12.24 12.04
N THR A 89 11.95 -12.89 10.87
CA THR A 89 11.52 -14.29 10.76
C THR A 89 12.58 -15.25 11.31
N TRP A 90 13.87 -14.96 11.12
CA TRP A 90 14.97 -15.76 11.65
C TRP A 90 15.07 -15.68 13.18
N GLU A 91 15.08 -14.46 13.74
CA GLU A 91 15.10 -14.25 15.19
C GLU A 91 13.84 -14.78 15.87
N GLY A 92 12.68 -14.68 15.19
CA GLY A 92 11.41 -15.21 15.66
C GLY A 92 11.24 -16.72 15.50
N GLY A 93 12.20 -17.42 14.90
CA GLY A 93 12.12 -18.88 14.67
C GLY A 93 10.93 -19.30 13.82
N TYR A 94 10.57 -18.50 12.82
CA TYR A 94 9.38 -18.74 11.98
C TYR A 94 9.50 -20.06 11.21
N ASN A 95 8.40 -20.82 11.18
CA ASN A 95 8.29 -21.95 10.29
C ASN A 95 7.80 -21.47 8.91
N LEU A 96 8.58 -21.78 7.87
CA LEU A 96 8.30 -21.37 6.49
C LEU A 96 7.06 -22.01 5.88
N GLN A 97 6.49 -23.06 6.50
CA GLN A 97 5.26 -23.70 6.05
C GLN A 97 4.02 -23.16 6.77
N CYS A 98 4.03 -23.23 8.11
CA CYS A 98 2.88 -22.87 8.95
C CYS A 98 3.39 -22.04 10.12
N GLN A 99 3.02 -20.76 10.15
CA GLN A 99 3.36 -19.84 11.21
C GLN A 99 2.10 -19.28 11.86
N ASN A 100 2.08 -19.31 13.19
CA ASN A 100 0.97 -18.81 13.99
C ASN A 100 0.69 -17.31 13.73
N LEU A 101 -0.57 -16.96 13.46
CA LEU A 101 -1.00 -15.57 13.21
C LEU A 101 -1.22 -14.77 14.51
N HIS A 102 -1.46 -15.44 15.63
CA HIS A 102 -1.92 -14.83 16.89
C HIS A 102 -0.83 -14.72 17.95
N SER A 103 0.37 -15.23 17.66
CA SER A 103 1.54 -14.95 18.47
C SER A 103 1.80 -13.43 18.50
N ALA A 104 2.04 -12.89 19.70
CA ALA A 104 2.29 -11.47 19.92
C ALA A 104 3.74 -11.23 20.40
N GLY A 105 4.68 -12.01 19.89
CA GLY A 105 6.09 -11.84 20.19
C GLY A 105 6.67 -10.58 19.55
N GLU A 106 7.85 -10.17 20.01
CA GLU A 106 8.56 -9.01 19.44
C GLU A 106 8.85 -9.21 17.93
N ALA A 107 9.09 -10.45 17.51
CA ALA A 107 9.27 -10.81 16.11
C ALA A 107 8.01 -10.56 15.26
N ASP A 108 6.82 -10.88 15.78
CA ASP A 108 5.54 -10.70 15.06
C ASP A 108 5.23 -9.22 14.85
N ILE A 109 5.51 -8.39 15.87
CA ILE A 109 5.39 -6.94 15.76
C ILE A 109 6.40 -6.37 14.76
N ARG A 110 7.62 -6.91 14.71
CA ARG A 110 8.63 -6.51 13.72
C ARG A 110 8.19 -6.86 12.30
N VAL A 111 7.64 -8.06 12.08
CA VAL A 111 7.04 -8.45 10.80
C VAL A 111 5.88 -7.53 10.42
N ALA A 112 4.96 -7.25 11.35
CA ALA A 112 3.84 -6.34 11.11
C ALA A 112 4.31 -4.94 10.67
N LYS A 113 5.37 -4.40 11.29
CA LYS A 113 5.97 -3.12 10.88
C LYS A 113 6.53 -3.17 9.45
N VAL A 114 7.17 -4.28 9.07
CA VAL A 114 7.65 -4.47 7.68
C VAL A 114 6.47 -4.53 6.70
N LEU A 115 5.41 -5.25 7.04
CA LEU A 115 4.20 -5.29 6.21
C LEU A 115 3.53 -3.92 6.11
N TRP A 116 3.57 -3.10 7.17
CA TRP A 116 3.09 -1.72 7.11
C TRP A 116 3.94 -0.87 6.16
N TRP A 117 5.27 -0.99 6.19
CA TRP A 117 6.15 -0.33 5.21
C TRP A 117 5.86 -0.81 3.78
N TYR A 118 5.55 -2.09 3.61
CA TYR A 118 5.14 -2.63 2.32
C TYR A 118 3.82 -2.02 1.84
N TYR A 119 2.81 -1.93 2.69
CA TYR A 119 1.55 -1.23 2.38
C TYR A 119 1.77 0.24 2.03
N PHE A 120 2.58 0.94 2.81
CA PHE A 120 2.91 2.34 2.55
C PHE A 120 3.65 2.52 1.21
N SER A 121 4.53 1.57 0.85
CA SER A 121 5.22 1.59 -0.45
C SER A 121 4.25 1.58 -1.64
N LYS A 122 3.07 0.95 -1.51
CA LYS A 122 2.04 0.93 -2.57
C LYS A 122 1.45 2.31 -2.86
N VAL A 123 1.35 3.18 -1.86
CA VAL A 123 0.98 4.59 -2.06
C VAL A 123 2.05 5.32 -2.86
N ILE A 124 3.33 5.06 -2.55
CA ILE A 124 4.44 5.70 -3.26
C ILE A 124 4.48 5.23 -4.72
N GLU A 125 4.25 3.95 -4.97
CA GLU A 125 4.16 3.35 -6.31
C GLU A 125 3.04 3.94 -7.19
N PHE A 126 2.02 4.62 -6.61
CA PHE A 126 1.06 5.39 -7.42
C PHE A 126 1.76 6.47 -8.26
N MET A 127 2.89 7.00 -7.78
CA MET A 127 3.69 7.98 -8.50
C MET A 127 4.26 7.45 -9.82
N ASP A 128 4.51 6.14 -9.95
CA ASP A 128 5.00 5.55 -11.21
C ASP A 128 4.06 5.86 -12.38
N THR A 129 2.76 5.69 -12.13
CA THR A 129 1.74 5.93 -13.15
C THR A 129 1.64 7.42 -13.46
N ILE A 130 1.77 8.28 -12.45
CA ILE A 130 1.80 9.75 -12.63
C ILE A 130 3.00 10.14 -13.50
N PHE A 131 4.19 9.57 -13.26
CA PHE A 131 5.36 9.82 -14.09
C PHE A 131 5.19 9.32 -15.53
N PHE A 132 4.52 8.19 -15.75
CA PHE A 132 4.21 7.73 -17.10
C PHE A 132 3.27 8.70 -17.83
N VAL A 133 2.26 9.23 -17.14
CA VAL A 133 1.35 10.24 -17.70
C VAL A 133 2.11 11.52 -18.08
N LEU A 134 2.93 12.06 -17.16
CA LEU A 134 3.72 13.28 -17.39
C LEU A 134 4.77 13.12 -18.50
N ARG A 135 5.24 11.90 -18.76
CA ARG A 135 6.19 11.59 -19.85
C ARG A 135 5.51 11.21 -21.16
N LYS A 136 4.18 11.22 -21.23
CA LYS A 136 3.38 10.73 -22.36
C LYS A 136 3.74 9.30 -22.77
N LYS A 137 4.05 8.44 -21.79
CA LYS A 137 4.35 7.02 -21.99
C LYS A 137 3.10 6.16 -21.78
N SER A 138 2.02 6.50 -22.47
CA SER A 138 0.71 5.84 -22.30
C SER A 138 0.72 4.36 -22.65
N SER A 139 1.68 3.88 -23.46
CA SER A 139 1.86 2.44 -23.72
C SER A 139 2.25 1.63 -22.49
N GLN A 140 2.81 2.28 -21.45
CA GLN A 140 3.14 1.64 -20.18
C GLN A 140 1.94 1.61 -19.22
N ILE A 141 0.95 2.48 -19.43
CA ILE A 141 -0.28 2.57 -18.62
C ILE A 141 -1.30 1.59 -19.19
N THR A 142 -1.06 0.30 -18.96
CA THR A 142 -1.99 -0.76 -19.37
C THR A 142 -3.12 -0.91 -18.34
N PHE A 143 -4.21 -1.57 -18.75
CA PHE A 143 -5.27 -1.96 -17.81
C PHE A 143 -4.70 -2.76 -16.62
N LEU A 144 -3.81 -3.71 -16.89
CA LEU A 144 -3.18 -4.52 -15.87
C LEU A 144 -2.38 -3.69 -14.86
N HIS A 145 -1.61 -2.70 -15.34
CA HIS A 145 -0.85 -1.80 -14.48
C HIS A 145 -1.77 -1.03 -13.53
N VAL A 146 -2.78 -0.36 -14.06
CA VAL A 146 -3.72 0.45 -13.25
C VAL A 146 -4.53 -0.42 -12.29
N TYR A 147 -5.02 -1.57 -12.77
CA TYR A 147 -5.75 -2.54 -11.94
C TYR A 147 -4.88 -3.04 -10.79
N HIS A 148 -3.64 -3.45 -11.07
CA HIS A 148 -2.72 -3.95 -10.07
C HIS A 148 -2.44 -2.88 -9.00
N HIS A 149 -2.06 -1.66 -9.37
CA HIS A 149 -1.79 -0.61 -8.38
C HIS A 149 -3.04 -0.25 -7.58
N ALA A 150 -4.19 -0.05 -8.24
CA ALA A 150 -5.42 0.31 -7.54
C ALA A 150 -5.89 -0.78 -6.56
N THR A 151 -5.81 -2.06 -6.92
CA THR A 151 -6.28 -3.16 -6.07
C THR A 151 -5.30 -3.53 -4.97
N MET A 152 -3.99 -3.57 -5.26
CA MET A 152 -2.98 -3.98 -4.27
C MET A 152 -3.02 -3.11 -3.01
N PHE A 153 -3.18 -1.80 -3.16
CA PHE A 153 -3.25 -0.90 -2.00
C PHE A 153 -4.45 -1.21 -1.07
N ASN A 154 -5.61 -1.50 -1.65
CA ASN A 154 -6.81 -1.85 -0.90
C ASN A 154 -6.73 -3.25 -0.27
N ILE A 155 -6.19 -4.23 -1.02
CA ILE A 155 -5.98 -5.59 -0.52
C ILE A 155 -5.05 -5.58 0.69
N TRP A 156 -3.93 -4.84 0.61
CA TRP A 156 -2.95 -4.78 1.70
C TRP A 156 -3.45 -4.04 2.94
N TRP A 157 -4.35 -3.06 2.78
CA TRP A 157 -5.07 -2.48 3.92
C TRP A 157 -5.88 -3.55 4.67
N CYS A 158 -6.59 -4.42 3.94
CA CYS A 158 -7.31 -5.53 4.55
C CYS A 158 -6.34 -6.53 5.19
N VAL A 159 -5.33 -7.00 4.46
CA VAL A 159 -4.36 -7.97 4.99
C VAL A 159 -3.74 -7.49 6.30
N LEU A 160 -3.32 -6.22 6.39
CA LEU A 160 -2.76 -5.69 7.63
C LEU A 160 -3.74 -5.63 8.80
N ASN A 161 -5.01 -5.33 8.53
CA ASN A 161 -6.02 -5.21 9.58
C ASN A 161 -6.47 -6.56 10.17
N TRP A 162 -6.30 -7.67 9.45
CA TRP A 162 -6.70 -9.02 9.93
C TRP A 162 -5.56 -10.03 10.07
N ILE A 163 -4.53 -9.93 9.24
CA ILE A 163 -3.39 -10.87 9.16
C ILE A 163 -2.08 -10.08 9.10
N PRO A 164 -1.68 -9.39 10.19
CA PRO A 164 -0.47 -8.57 10.20
C PRO A 164 0.83 -9.40 10.35
N CYS A 165 0.76 -10.72 10.48
CA CYS A 165 1.93 -11.61 10.48
C CYS A 165 1.53 -13.08 10.20
N GLY A 166 2.53 -13.90 9.86
CA GLY A 166 2.38 -15.35 9.74
C GLY A 166 1.58 -15.81 8.53
N GLN A 167 1.43 -17.13 8.42
CA GLN A 167 0.63 -17.81 7.40
C GLN A 167 0.16 -19.14 7.98
N SER A 168 -1.15 -19.31 8.11
CA SER A 168 -1.79 -20.43 8.83
C SER A 168 -1.59 -21.75 8.11
#